data_AF-A0A929T6A5-F1
#
_entry.id   AF-A0A929T6A5-F1
#
_cell.length_a   1.000
_cell.length_b   1.000
_cell.length_c   1.000
_cell.angle_alpha   90.00
_cell.angle_beta   90.00
_cell.angle_gamma   90.00
#
_symmetry.space_group_name_H-M   'P 1'
#
loop_
_entity.id
_entity.type
_entity.pdbx_description
1 polymer ?
#
loop_
_entity_poly.entity_id
_entity_poly.type
_entity_poly.pdbx_seq_one_letter_code
_entity_poly.pdbx_strand_id
1 'polypeptide(L)'
;MEIERKWLVSDWPEKAGVNLNLVKEEKMRQGYVSVEPTVRIREEISMRNTKEASYLLTFKSSGLLSRKEIEFPIEKRYFAELEELISHPLVPKVRRTYALPDGLFLEVNHVDGEAETAFWYAEVEFRSEEEARSWKANSERLARYLSNEVTEKAGFSMGAYWKKTRISGL
;
A
#
# COMPACT_ATOMS: atom_id res chain seq x y z
N MET A 1 -7.39 -7.50 -12.99
CA MET A 1 -8.11 -6.37 -12.37
C MET A 1 -7.74 -6.43 -10.91
N GLU A 2 -7.19 -5.35 -10.35
CA GLU A 2 -6.99 -5.21 -8.90
C GLU A 2 -8.31 -4.71 -8.31
N ILE A 3 -8.77 -5.32 -7.20
CA ILE A 3 -9.99 -4.93 -6.49
C ILE A 3 -9.65 -4.87 -5.00
N GLU A 4 -9.67 -3.68 -4.41
CA GLU A 4 -9.24 -3.50 -3.02
C GLU A 4 -10.12 -2.53 -2.25
N ARG A 5 -10.24 -2.76 -0.94
CA ARG A 5 -10.78 -1.77 -0.01
C ARG A 5 -9.68 -1.22 0.86
N LYS A 6 -9.84 0.03 1.27
CA LYS A 6 -8.83 0.80 1.99
C LYS A 6 -9.40 1.50 3.20
N TRP A 7 -8.68 1.41 4.31
CA TRP A 7 -9.01 2.09 5.56
C TRP A 7 -7.83 2.90 6.06
N LEU A 8 -8.11 4.05 6.64
CA LEU A 8 -7.13 4.70 7.52
C LEU A 8 -7.16 4.01 8.88
N VAL A 9 -5.98 3.74 9.41
CA VAL A 9 -5.79 3.16 10.75
C VAL A 9 -4.81 4.04 11.53
N SER A 10 -4.54 3.72 12.80
CA SER A 10 -3.69 4.55 13.66
C SER A 10 -2.38 3.89 14.08
N ASP A 11 -2.27 2.57 13.96
CA ASP A 11 -1.12 1.77 14.38
C ASP A 11 -1.25 0.36 13.79
N TRP A 12 -0.33 -0.55 14.11
CA TRP A 12 -0.46 -1.98 13.87
C TRP A 12 -1.68 -2.59 14.59
N PRO A 13 -2.31 -3.65 14.04
CA PRO A 13 -3.50 -4.27 14.60
C PRO A 13 -3.36 -4.71 16.07
N GLU A 14 -2.19 -5.19 16.47
CA GLU A 14 -1.94 -5.67 17.84
C GLU A 14 -2.13 -4.56 18.90
N LYS A 15 -1.81 -3.31 18.56
CA LYS A 15 -1.98 -2.15 19.45
C LYS A 15 -3.45 -1.78 19.66
N ALA A 16 -4.30 -2.13 18.71
CA ALA A 16 -5.75 -2.05 18.82
C ALA A 16 -6.39 -3.31 19.45
N GLY A 17 -5.58 -4.26 19.93
CA GLY A 17 -6.06 -5.51 20.52
C GLY A 17 -6.64 -6.49 19.49
N VAL A 18 -6.26 -6.33 18.22
CA VAL A 18 -6.59 -7.23 17.11
C VAL A 18 -5.41 -8.18 16.89
N ASN A 19 -5.56 -9.42 17.30
CA ASN A 19 -4.51 -10.43 17.19
C ASN A 19 -4.68 -11.21 15.87
N LEU A 20 -3.78 -10.96 14.92
CA LEU A 20 -3.73 -11.67 13.63
C LEU A 20 -2.36 -12.31 13.44
N ASN A 21 -2.33 -13.38 12.64
CA ASN A 21 -1.08 -14.07 12.32
C ASN A 21 -0.29 -13.24 11.29
N LEU A 22 0.88 -12.73 11.69
CA LEU A 22 1.79 -12.03 10.78
C LEU A 22 2.40 -13.02 9.78
N VAL A 23 2.12 -12.79 8.49
CA VAL A 23 2.61 -13.61 7.38
C VAL A 23 3.93 -13.07 6.87
N LYS A 24 4.01 -11.75 6.65
CA LYS A 24 5.16 -11.09 6.02
C LYS A 24 5.34 -9.69 6.59
N GLU A 25 6.59 -9.26 6.72
CA GLU A 25 6.95 -7.85 6.95
C GLU A 25 7.96 -7.44 5.87
N GLU A 26 7.75 -6.26 5.30
CA GLU A 26 8.55 -5.74 4.20
C GLU A 26 8.88 -4.27 4.42
N LYS A 27 10.13 -3.92 4.15
CA LYS A 27 10.54 -2.53 3.96
C LYS A 27 10.45 -2.21 2.49
N MET A 28 9.84 -1.07 2.17
CA MET A 28 9.60 -0.65 0.81
C MET A 28 10.00 0.80 0.63
N ARG A 29 10.33 1.16 -0.61
CA ARG A 29 10.36 2.55 -1.05
C ARG A 29 9.77 2.64 -2.44
N GLN A 30 9.01 3.70 -2.69
CA GLN A 30 8.27 3.84 -3.95
C GLN A 30 8.29 5.28 -4.47
N GLY A 31 8.26 5.41 -5.79
CA GLY A 31 8.27 6.69 -6.50
C GLY A 31 7.34 6.64 -7.69
N TYR A 32 6.91 7.81 -8.15
CA TYR A 32 5.92 7.93 -9.21
C TYR A 32 6.52 8.71 -10.39
N VAL A 33 6.66 8.03 -11.53
CA VAL A 33 6.97 8.67 -12.83
C VAL A 33 5.73 9.41 -13.33
N SER A 34 4.55 8.82 -13.13
CA SER A 34 3.26 9.45 -13.35
C SER A 34 2.27 8.96 -12.30
N VAL A 35 1.25 9.76 -12.06
CA VAL A 35 0.19 9.54 -11.08
C VAL A 35 -1.15 9.29 -11.77
N GLU A 36 -1.37 9.83 -12.97
CA GLU A 36 -2.58 9.64 -13.78
C GLU A 36 -2.21 9.53 -15.27
N PRO A 37 -2.22 8.31 -15.87
CA PRO A 37 -2.29 7.01 -15.20
C PRO A 37 -1.10 6.80 -14.25
N THR A 38 -1.24 5.94 -13.25
CA THR A 38 -0.15 5.69 -12.31
C THR A 38 0.94 4.85 -12.98
N VAL A 39 2.17 5.36 -12.96
CA VAL A 39 3.40 4.64 -13.29
C VAL A 39 4.32 4.76 -12.08
N ARG A 40 4.48 3.65 -11.35
CA ARG A 40 5.15 3.61 -10.06
C ARG A 40 6.33 2.65 -10.09
N ILE A 41 7.48 3.08 -9.60
CA ILE A 41 8.58 2.19 -9.25
C ILE A 41 8.50 1.84 -7.76
N ARG A 42 8.78 0.59 -7.42
CA ARG A 42 8.78 0.11 -6.02
C ARG A 42 9.94 -0.86 -5.79
N GLU A 43 10.71 -0.61 -4.74
CA GLU A 43 11.66 -1.58 -4.17
C GLU A 43 10.99 -2.22 -2.94
N GLU A 44 11.13 -3.54 -2.80
CA GLU A 44 10.63 -4.32 -1.66
C GLU A 44 11.74 -5.21 -1.10
N ILE A 45 11.97 -5.13 0.21
CA ILE A 45 12.92 -5.96 0.96
C ILE A 45 12.16 -6.74 2.03
N SER A 46 12.19 -8.06 1.92
CA SER A 46 11.59 -8.95 2.91
C SER A 46 12.40 -8.97 4.20
N MET A 47 11.74 -8.78 5.35
CA MET A 47 12.42 -8.89 6.65
C MET A 47 12.87 -10.32 6.98
N ARG A 48 12.39 -11.33 6.24
CA ARG A 48 12.88 -12.72 6.33
C ARG A 48 14.15 -12.96 5.52
N ASN A 49 14.41 -12.17 4.48
CA ASN A 49 15.63 -12.22 3.68
C ASN A 49 16.06 -10.80 3.29
N THR A 50 16.83 -10.16 4.17
CA THR A 50 17.22 -8.75 4.01
C THR A 50 18.34 -8.52 3.00
N LYS A 51 18.91 -9.59 2.42
CA LYS A 51 20.00 -9.52 1.45
C LYS A 51 19.52 -9.33 0.01
N GLU A 52 18.24 -9.56 -0.24
CA GLU A 52 17.64 -9.49 -1.56
C GLU A 52 16.52 -8.45 -1.59
N ALA A 53 16.49 -7.68 -2.67
CA ALA A 53 15.47 -6.70 -2.95
C ALA A 53 14.78 -7.05 -4.28
N SER A 54 13.47 -6.93 -4.30
CA SER A 54 12.66 -6.99 -5.52
C SER A 54 12.41 -5.58 -6.03
N TYR A 55 12.52 -5.39 -7.34
CA TYR A 55 12.27 -4.11 -8.01
C TYR A 55 11.12 -4.27 -8.99
N LEU A 56 10.11 -3.42 -8.87
CA LEU A 56 8.87 -3.52 -9.64
C LEU A 56 8.58 -2.19 -10.35
N LEU A 57 8.10 -2.31 -11.59
CA LEU A 57 7.47 -1.24 -12.35
C LEU A 57 5.98 -1.57 -12.50
N THR A 58 5.13 -0.73 -11.91
CA THR A 58 3.68 -0.92 -11.86
C THR A 58 2.98 0.13 -12.73
N PHE A 59 2.01 -0.30 -13.53
CA PHE A 59 1.09 0.57 -14.25
C PHE A 59 -0.33 0.35 -13.74
N LYS A 60 -1.02 1.42 -13.33
CA LYS A 60 -2.43 1.36 -12.91
C LYS A 60 -3.30 2.31 -13.72
N SER A 61 -4.45 1.84 -14.18
CA SER A 61 -5.51 2.72 -14.68
C SER A 61 -6.10 3.57 -13.55
N SER A 62 -6.88 4.59 -13.90
CA SER A 62 -7.76 5.22 -12.92
C SER A 62 -8.75 4.19 -12.35
N GLY A 63 -9.20 4.45 -11.13
CA GLY A 63 -10.16 3.62 -10.42
C GLY A 63 -9.95 3.68 -8.91
N LEU A 64 -11.05 3.54 -8.18
CA LEU A 64 -11.10 3.56 -6.72
C LEU A 64 -11.12 2.12 -6.20
N LEU A 65 -12.29 1.50 -6.11
CA LEU A 65 -12.47 0.10 -5.69
C LEU A 65 -11.78 -0.90 -6.63
N SER A 66 -11.84 -0.64 -7.94
CA SER A 66 -11.40 -1.58 -8.98
C SER A 66 -10.65 -0.83 -10.08
N ARG A 67 -9.53 -1.40 -10.52
CA ARG A 67 -8.71 -0.83 -11.61
C ARG A 67 -7.86 -1.88 -12.31
N LYS A 68 -7.46 -1.57 -13.54
CA LYS A 68 -6.50 -2.39 -14.27
C LYS A 68 -5.12 -2.12 -13.71
N GLU A 69 -4.44 -3.18 -13.32
CA GLU A 69 -3.05 -3.15 -12.86
C GLU A 69 -2.24 -4.19 -13.61
N ILE A 70 -1.02 -3.81 -13.96
CA ILE A 70 0.03 -4.71 -14.44
C ILE A 70 1.33 -4.36 -13.72
N GLU A 71 2.07 -5.38 -13.32
CA GLU A 71 3.35 -5.25 -12.62
C GLU A 71 4.42 -6.05 -13.36
N PHE A 72 5.59 -5.43 -13.52
CA PHE A 72 6.75 -6.07 -14.15
C PHE A 72 7.93 -6.04 -13.19
N PRO A 73 8.62 -7.18 -12.97
CA PRO A 73 9.93 -7.15 -12.35
C PRO A 73 10.89 -6.40 -13.27
N ILE A 74 11.73 -5.55 -12.68
CA ILE A 74 12.79 -4.84 -13.38
C ILE A 74 14.13 -5.10 -12.71
N GLU A 75 15.22 -4.94 -13.46
CA GLU A 75 16.56 -5.02 -12.89
C GLU A 75 16.84 -3.79 -12.00
N LYS A 76 17.66 -3.98 -10.96
CA LYS A 76 18.09 -2.91 -10.05
C LYS A 76 18.64 -1.67 -10.78
N ARG A 77 19.38 -1.85 -11.87
CA ARG A 77 19.94 -0.74 -12.65
C ARG A 77 18.86 0.14 -13.28
N TYR A 78 17.78 -0.46 -13.81
CA TYR A 78 16.67 0.29 -14.37
C TYR A 78 15.85 1.00 -13.29
N PHE A 79 15.72 0.38 -12.11
CA PHE A 79 15.14 1.06 -10.96
C PHE A 79 15.94 2.32 -10.59
N ALA A 80 17.28 2.22 -10.53
CA ALA A 80 18.15 3.34 -10.21
C ALA A 80 18.06 4.47 -11.25
N GLU A 81 18.08 4.14 -12.55
CA GLU A 81 17.90 5.14 -13.63
C GLU A 81 16.54 5.85 -13.52
N LEU A 82 15.46 5.11 -13.23
CA LEU A 82 14.12 5.70 -13.03
C LEU A 82 14.04 6.54 -11.75
N GLU A 83 14.71 6.12 -10.68
CA GLU A 83 14.81 6.89 -9.42
C GLU A 83 15.51 8.24 -9.67
N GLU A 84 16.60 8.25 -10.42
CA GLU A 84 17.29 9.49 -10.83
C GLU A 84 16.39 10.40 -11.67
N LEU A 85 15.66 9.84 -12.65
CA LEU A 85 14.72 10.60 -13.49
C LEU A 85 13.56 11.19 -12.70
N ILE A 86 13.07 10.50 -11.67
CA ILE A 86 12.03 11.01 -10.78
C ILE A 86 12.54 12.24 -10.00
N SER A 87 13.83 12.28 -9.64
CA SER A 87 14.47 13.45 -9.02
C SER A 87 13.80 13.97 -7.73
N HIS A 88 13.03 13.12 -7.05
CA HIS A 88 12.38 13.40 -5.77
C HIS A 88 12.60 12.24 -4.79
N PRO A 89 12.69 12.51 -3.47
CA PRO A 89 12.82 11.45 -2.47
C PRO A 89 11.67 10.45 -2.55
N LEU A 90 12.02 9.17 -2.72
CA LEU A 90 11.06 8.07 -2.67
C LEU A 90 10.32 8.04 -1.32
N VAL A 91 9.09 7.54 -1.33
CA VAL A 91 8.26 7.37 -0.13
C VAL A 91 8.61 6.03 0.52
N PRO A 92 9.32 5.99 1.66
CA PRO A 92 9.50 4.77 2.43
C PRO A 92 8.18 4.28 3.04
N LYS A 93 8.07 2.97 3.18
CA LYS A 93 6.91 2.31 3.78
C LYS A 93 7.32 1.01 4.43
N VAL A 94 6.79 0.70 5.61
CA VAL A 94 6.81 -0.65 6.17
C VAL A 94 5.44 -1.26 5.96
N ARG A 95 5.38 -2.43 5.32
CA ARG A 95 4.15 -3.21 5.15
C ARG A 95 4.20 -4.46 6.00
N ARG A 96 3.13 -4.72 6.76
CA ARG A 96 2.87 -5.99 7.42
C ARG A 96 1.63 -6.62 6.82
N THR A 97 1.75 -7.88 6.41
CA THR A 97 0.66 -8.67 5.85
C THR A 97 0.22 -9.68 6.90
N TYR A 98 -1.05 -9.63 7.26
CA TYR A 98 -1.66 -10.51 8.26
C TYR A 98 -2.69 -11.43 7.62
N ALA A 99 -2.71 -12.70 8.01
CA ALA A 99 -3.73 -13.63 7.55
C ALA A 99 -5.07 -13.35 8.25
N LEU A 100 -6.14 -13.26 7.47
CA LEU A 100 -7.51 -13.20 7.96
C LEU A 100 -8.13 -14.61 8.00
N PRO A 101 -9.06 -14.90 8.92
CA PRO A 101 -9.64 -16.25 9.05
C PRO A 101 -10.48 -16.73 7.86
N ASP A 102 -10.92 -15.82 6.99
CA ASP A 102 -11.63 -16.12 5.74
C ASP A 102 -10.67 -16.43 4.56
N GLY A 103 -9.36 -16.46 4.82
CA GLY A 103 -8.34 -16.76 3.82
C GLY A 103 -7.88 -15.53 3.02
N LEU A 104 -8.40 -14.34 3.33
CA LEU A 104 -7.90 -13.08 2.78
C LEU A 104 -6.67 -12.60 3.58
N PHE A 105 -6.05 -11.52 3.10
CA PHE A 105 -4.93 -10.88 3.77
C PHE A 105 -5.26 -9.41 4.08
N LEU A 106 -4.85 -8.98 5.27
CA LEU A 106 -4.85 -7.57 5.65
C LEU A 106 -3.44 -7.02 5.51
N GLU A 107 -3.25 -6.08 4.60
CA GLU A 107 -2.00 -5.35 4.43
C GLU A 107 -2.05 -4.04 5.20
N VAL A 108 -1.31 -3.93 6.30
CA VAL A 108 -1.18 -2.70 7.09
C VAL A 108 0.12 -2.02 6.74
N ASN A 109 0.06 -0.72 6.50
CA ASN A 109 1.15 0.07 5.96
C ASN A 109 1.44 1.26 6.87
N HIS A 110 2.70 1.41 7.28
CA HIS A 110 3.23 2.61 7.91
C HIS A 110 4.07 3.38 6.89
N VAL A 111 3.58 4.55 6.48
CA VAL A 111 4.19 5.37 5.42
C VAL A 111 4.99 6.51 6.04
N ASP A 112 6.16 6.81 5.48
CA ASP A 112 7.05 7.91 5.89
C ASP A 112 7.56 7.89 7.35
N GLY A 113 7.23 6.86 8.13
CA GLY A 113 7.88 6.56 9.41
C GLY A 113 7.67 7.65 10.46
N GLU A 114 8.76 8.32 10.86
CA GLU A 114 8.73 9.38 11.87
C GLU A 114 8.55 10.79 11.26
N ALA A 115 8.34 10.90 9.94
CA ALA A 115 8.11 12.20 9.32
C ALA A 115 6.77 12.81 9.80
N GLU A 116 6.65 14.14 9.80
CA GLU A 116 5.38 14.82 10.11
C GLU A 116 4.23 14.43 9.16
N THR A 117 4.57 13.95 7.97
CA THR A 117 3.62 13.49 6.95
C THR A 117 3.25 12.02 7.11
N ALA A 118 3.84 11.31 8.05
CA ALA A 118 3.63 9.89 8.27
C ALA A 118 2.16 9.57 8.56
N PHE A 119 1.71 8.44 8.02
CA PHE A 119 0.36 7.97 8.23
C PHE A 119 0.26 6.47 8.04
N TRP A 120 -0.90 5.94 8.43
CA TRP A 120 -1.20 4.53 8.41
C TRP A 120 -2.42 4.24 7.58
N TYR A 121 -2.37 3.16 6.82
CA TYR A 121 -3.53 2.64 6.12
C TYR A 121 -3.50 1.12 6.05
N ALA A 122 -4.67 0.52 5.95
CA ALA A 122 -4.85 -0.90 5.74
C ALA A 122 -5.57 -1.15 4.41
N GLU A 123 -5.20 -2.23 3.71
CA GLU A 123 -5.82 -2.68 2.46
C GLU A 123 -6.19 -4.18 2.58
N VAL A 124 -7.28 -4.55 1.92
CA VAL A 124 -7.65 -5.95 1.65
C VAL A 124 -7.97 -6.06 0.17
N GLU A 125 -7.34 -7.00 -0.51
CA GLU A 125 -7.59 -7.30 -1.92
C GLU A 125 -8.61 -8.43 -2.07
N PHE A 126 -9.48 -8.33 -3.08
CA PHE A 126 -10.61 -9.21 -3.33
C PHE A 126 -10.59 -9.75 -4.76
N ARG A 127 -11.25 -10.88 -4.99
CA ARG A 127 -11.34 -11.51 -6.31
C ARG A 127 -12.46 -10.91 -7.18
N SER A 128 -13.44 -10.27 -6.56
CA SER A 128 -14.54 -9.60 -7.25
C SER A 128 -15.04 -8.37 -6.47
N GLU A 129 -15.71 -7.44 -7.18
CA GLU A 129 -16.34 -6.29 -6.52
C GLU A 129 -17.48 -6.71 -5.59
N GLU A 130 -18.18 -7.79 -5.92
CA GLU A 130 -19.24 -8.35 -5.09
C GLU A 130 -18.69 -8.84 -3.74
N GLU A 131 -17.59 -9.61 -3.78
CA GLU A 131 -16.89 -10.06 -2.57
C GLU A 131 -16.48 -8.85 -1.74
N ALA A 132 -15.83 -7.84 -2.35
CA ALA A 132 -15.40 -6.62 -1.67
C ALA A 132 -16.57 -5.89 -0.98
N ARG A 133 -17.70 -5.70 -1.67
CA ARG A 133 -18.87 -4.97 -1.16
C ARG A 133 -19.60 -5.74 -0.04
N SER A 134 -19.62 -7.07 -0.12
CA SER A 134 -20.23 -7.93 0.89
C SER A 134 -19.33 -8.14 2.11
N TRP A 135 -18.01 -7.97 1.98
CA TRP A 135 -17.05 -8.33 3.01
C TRP A 135 -17.27 -7.54 4.31
N LYS A 136 -17.22 -8.28 5.42
CA LYS A 136 -17.30 -7.76 6.78
C LYS A 136 -16.14 -8.30 7.59
N ALA A 137 -15.58 -7.44 8.45
CA ALA A 137 -14.62 -7.88 9.44
C ALA A 137 -15.21 -8.98 10.32
N ASN A 138 -14.43 -10.02 10.57
CA ASN A 138 -14.86 -11.23 11.26
C ASN A 138 -14.95 -11.09 12.80
N SER A 139 -14.71 -9.90 13.34
CA SER A 139 -14.83 -9.59 14.76
C SER A 139 -15.11 -8.10 14.99
N GLU A 140 -15.74 -7.77 16.12
CA GLU A 140 -16.02 -6.38 16.49
C GLU A 140 -14.73 -5.55 16.65
N ARG A 141 -13.65 -6.16 17.13
CA ARG A 141 -12.36 -5.47 17.29
C ARG A 141 -11.76 -5.11 15.93
N LEU A 142 -11.76 -6.05 14.99
CA LEU A 142 -11.29 -5.79 13.63
C LEU A 142 -12.20 -4.76 12.93
N ALA A 143 -13.52 -4.84 13.12
CA ALA A 143 -14.46 -3.86 12.58
C ALA A 143 -14.20 -2.45 13.12
N ARG A 144 -13.88 -2.31 14.41
CA ARG A 144 -13.52 -1.03 15.02
C ARG A 144 -12.18 -0.49 14.49
N TYR A 145 -11.20 -1.37 14.34
CA TYR A 145 -9.90 -1.03 13.76
C TYR A 145 -10.03 -0.56 12.31
N LEU A 146 -10.89 -1.22 11.51
CA LEU A 146 -11.20 -0.86 10.11
C LEU A 146 -12.45 0.01 9.99
N SER A 147 -12.64 0.98 10.87
CA SER A 147 -13.85 1.81 10.90
C SER A 147 -13.82 2.99 9.93
N ASN A 148 -12.64 3.49 9.55
CA ASN A 148 -12.49 4.65 8.67
C ASN A 148 -12.17 4.22 7.23
N GLU A 149 -13.19 3.72 6.52
CA GLU A 149 -13.04 3.36 5.11
C GLU A 149 -12.91 4.61 4.22
N VAL A 150 -11.93 4.55 3.32
CA VAL A 150 -11.58 5.63 2.38
C VAL A 150 -11.48 5.14 0.93
N THR A 151 -11.91 3.91 0.64
CA THR A 151 -11.86 3.27 -0.69
C THR A 151 -12.37 4.20 -1.81
N GLU A 152 -13.55 4.80 -1.62
CA GLU A 152 -14.19 5.66 -2.63
C GLU A 152 -13.94 7.17 -2.40
N LYS A 153 -13.03 7.54 -1.48
CA LYS A 153 -12.72 8.95 -1.18
C LYS A 153 -11.50 9.42 -1.98
N ALA A 154 -11.65 10.55 -2.67
CA ALA A 154 -10.54 11.21 -3.34
C ALA A 154 -9.46 11.66 -2.35
N GLY A 155 -8.20 11.69 -2.79
CA GLY A 155 -7.06 12.18 -2.00
C GLY A 155 -6.37 11.15 -1.11
N PHE A 156 -6.91 9.93 -0.96
CA PHE A 156 -6.33 8.86 -0.13
C PHE A 156 -5.52 7.81 -0.92
N SER A 157 -5.25 8.06 -2.20
CA SER A 157 -4.33 7.23 -2.97
C SER A 157 -2.88 7.60 -2.64
N MET A 158 -1.96 6.64 -2.79
CA MET A 158 -0.53 6.93 -2.63
C MET A 158 0.01 7.91 -3.68
N GLY A 159 -0.62 7.98 -4.87
CA GLY A 159 -0.32 9.00 -5.88
C GLY A 159 -0.75 10.41 -5.44
N ALA A 160 -1.90 10.54 -4.78
CA ALA A 160 -2.33 11.81 -4.19
C ALA A 160 -1.40 12.24 -3.05
N TYR A 161 -1.00 11.29 -2.19
CA TYR A 161 0.01 11.51 -1.16
C TYR A 161 1.33 12.01 -1.77
N TRP A 162 1.84 11.34 -2.80
CA TRP A 162 3.06 11.73 -3.53
C TRP A 162 2.98 13.16 -4.06
N LYS A 163 1.88 13.52 -4.76
CA LYS A 163 1.67 14.89 -5.25
C LYS A 163 1.80 15.89 -4.11
N LYS A 164 1.08 15.64 -3.00
CA LYS A 164 1.04 16.54 -1.84
C LYS A 164 2.40 16.70 -1.17
N THR A 165 3.18 15.63 -1.02
CA THR A 165 4.36 15.64 -0.14
C THR A 165 5.70 15.72 -0.87
N ARG A 166 5.76 15.49 -2.18
CA ARG A 166 7.01 15.51 -2.96
C ARG A 166 6.99 16.51 -4.12
N ILE A 167 5.83 16.74 -4.73
CA ILE A 167 5.71 17.60 -5.90
C ILE A 167 5.30 19.03 -5.53
N SER A 168 4.21 19.18 -4.77
CA SER A 168 3.62 20.50 -4.54
C SER A 168 4.48 21.41 -3.65
N GLY A 169 5.48 20.87 -2.94
CA GLY A 169 5.96 21.52 -1.70
C GLY A 169 4.81 21.65 -0.70
N LEU A 170 5.09 21.78 0.58
CA LEU A 170 4.08 22.34 1.49
C LEU A 170 4.01 23.85 1.30
#